data_AF-A0A3C0N7B8-F1
#
_entry.id   AF-A0A3C0N7B8-F1
#
_cell.length_a   1.000
_cell.length_b   1.000
_cell.length_c   1.000
_cell.angle_alpha   90.00
_cell.angle_beta   90.00
_cell.angle_gamma   90.00
#
_symmetry.space_group_name_H-M   'P 1'
#
loop_
_entity.id
_entity.type
_entity.pdbx_description
1 polymer ?
#
loop_
_entity_poly.entity_id
_entity_poly.type
_entity_poly.pdbx_seq_one_letter_code
_entity_poly.pdbx_strand_id
1 'polypeptide(L)'
;MTQPPLINYLVAHKKPLPPCNASMYEFILAGNGVFIRGVRDGLGVIIPLVECNIAGLEKMEPQFHLEYPLVSHELLEQMLHISQKTAPNEILFHLWYEQAWKLSIPPQVNQNITVTRLDSSPDVLIEIHSHHVLPANFSAQDNSEESGFKIYGIIGTIFSQPTLRLRVGIYHQVFWEIPAHLVFDMPPKIYDATLVDYVGPFIP
;
A
#
# COMPACT_ATOMS: atom_id res chain seq x y z
N MET A 1 26.29 16.65 -11.27
CA MET A 1 25.69 15.30 -11.10
C MET A 1 24.51 15.21 -12.05
N THR A 2 24.43 14.16 -12.86
CA THR A 2 23.29 13.96 -13.77
C THR A 2 22.06 13.60 -12.95
N GLN A 3 20.94 14.26 -13.22
CA GLN A 3 19.67 13.94 -12.58
C GLN A 3 19.29 12.49 -12.90
N PRO A 4 18.84 11.68 -11.90
CA PRO A 4 18.40 10.33 -12.15
C PRO A 4 17.19 10.32 -13.11
N PRO A 5 17.06 9.29 -13.96
CA PRO A 5 15.87 9.14 -14.81
C PRO A 5 14.62 8.93 -13.96
N LEU A 6 13.44 9.24 -14.51
CA LEU A 6 12.18 8.93 -13.84
C LEU A 6 12.00 7.41 -13.67
N ILE A 7 12.25 6.67 -14.74
CA ILE A 7 12.17 5.21 -14.78
C ILE A 7 13.51 4.67 -15.27
N ASN A 8 14.02 3.62 -14.61
CA ASN A 8 15.24 2.93 -15.01
C ASN A 8 14.99 1.42 -15.21
N TYR A 9 15.92 0.73 -15.87
CA TYR A 9 15.80 -0.68 -16.23
C TYR A 9 17.08 -1.42 -15.82
N LEU A 10 16.92 -2.53 -15.11
CA LEU A 10 18.01 -3.34 -14.57
C LEU A 10 17.85 -4.81 -14.98
N VAL A 11 18.98 -5.49 -15.13
CA VAL A 11 19.03 -6.94 -15.33
C VAL A 11 19.74 -7.56 -14.13
N ALA A 12 19.06 -8.48 -13.43
CA ALA A 12 19.55 -9.11 -12.21
C ALA A 12 20.57 -10.22 -12.52
N HIS A 13 21.78 -9.83 -12.93
CA HIS A 13 22.88 -10.76 -13.16
C HIS A 13 23.52 -11.32 -11.89
N LYS A 14 23.47 -10.55 -10.79
CA LYS A 14 24.05 -10.92 -9.50
C LYS A 14 23.37 -10.17 -8.35
N LYS A 15 23.45 -10.72 -7.15
CA LYS A 15 23.08 -10.05 -5.90
C LYS A 15 24.33 -9.54 -5.15
N PRO A 16 24.25 -8.45 -4.37
CA PRO A 16 23.10 -7.55 -4.25
C PRO A 16 22.89 -6.72 -5.53
N LEU A 17 21.65 -6.25 -5.75
CA LEU A 17 21.36 -5.29 -6.81
C LEU A 17 22.10 -3.96 -6.55
N PRO A 18 22.43 -3.19 -7.60
CA PRO A 18 22.93 -1.84 -7.40
C PRO A 18 21.90 -0.98 -6.66
N PRO A 19 22.30 0.13 -6.01
CA PRO A 19 21.36 1.09 -5.44
C PRO A 19 20.31 1.54 -6.45
N CYS A 20 19.10 1.87 -5.97
CA CYS A 20 18.05 2.40 -6.83
C CYS A 20 18.52 3.72 -7.46
N ASN A 21 18.43 3.82 -8.79
CA ASN A 21 18.82 5.01 -9.55
C ASN A 21 17.67 5.44 -10.47
N ALA A 22 16.48 5.56 -9.90
CA ALA A 22 15.30 6.14 -10.54
C ALA A 22 14.55 7.05 -9.56
N SER A 23 13.96 8.12 -10.06
CA SER A 23 13.13 9.02 -9.25
C SER A 23 11.72 8.50 -9.00
N MET A 24 11.21 7.59 -9.83
CA MET A 24 9.91 6.92 -9.63
C MET A 24 10.11 5.45 -9.29
N TYR A 25 10.62 4.66 -10.23
CA TYR A 25 10.83 3.22 -10.04
C TYR A 25 11.75 2.61 -11.10
N GLU A 26 12.20 1.39 -10.84
CA GLU A 26 12.98 0.57 -11.74
C GLU A 26 12.22 -0.68 -12.16
N PHE A 27 12.31 -1.05 -13.43
CA PHE A 27 12.03 -2.42 -13.85
C PHE A 27 13.26 -3.29 -13.64
N ILE A 28 13.08 -4.48 -13.09
CA ILE A 28 14.15 -5.45 -12.90
C ILE A 28 13.78 -6.74 -13.62
N LEU A 29 14.58 -7.10 -14.62
CA LEU A 29 14.52 -8.39 -15.28
C LEU A 29 15.25 -9.42 -14.41
N ALA A 30 14.52 -10.41 -13.91
CA ALA A 30 15.01 -11.46 -13.01
C ALA A 30 14.72 -12.85 -13.59
N GLY A 31 15.35 -13.88 -13.02
CA GLY A 31 15.20 -15.25 -13.50
C GLY A 31 13.78 -15.82 -13.40
N ASN A 32 12.96 -15.25 -12.52
CA ASN A 32 11.57 -15.65 -12.30
C ASN A 32 10.56 -14.56 -12.68
N GLY A 33 10.96 -13.51 -13.41
CA GLY A 33 10.01 -12.55 -13.95
C GLY A 33 10.54 -11.15 -14.13
N VAL A 34 9.62 -10.22 -14.36
CA VAL A 34 9.86 -8.78 -14.27
C VAL A 34 9.33 -8.29 -12.93
N PHE A 35 10.16 -7.56 -12.21
CA PHE A 35 9.82 -6.92 -10.94
C PHE A 35 9.85 -5.40 -11.11
N ILE A 36 9.15 -4.70 -10.22
CA ILE A 36 9.27 -3.25 -10.06
C ILE A 36 9.89 -2.96 -8.70
N ARG A 37 10.92 -2.12 -8.69
CA ARG A 37 11.54 -1.58 -7.48
C ARG A 37 11.22 -0.09 -7.33
N GLY A 38 10.60 0.28 -6.22
CA GLY A 38 10.35 1.67 -5.84
C GLY A 38 11.07 2.00 -4.53
N VAL A 39 11.69 3.17 -4.44
CA VAL A 39 12.29 3.67 -3.20
C VAL A 39 11.97 5.15 -3.03
N ARG A 40 11.47 5.51 -1.85
CA ARG A 40 11.28 6.87 -1.38
C ARG A 40 11.64 6.92 0.10
N ASP A 41 11.72 8.13 0.65
CA ASP A 41 11.86 8.32 2.09
C ASP A 41 10.76 7.53 2.85
N GLY A 42 11.18 6.65 3.76
CA GLY A 42 10.30 5.82 4.57
C GLY A 42 9.83 4.51 3.97
N LEU A 43 9.92 4.30 2.65
CA LEU A 43 9.32 3.14 1.97
C LEU A 43 10.16 2.65 0.79
N GLY A 44 10.52 1.38 0.84
CA GLY A 44 11.17 0.64 -0.24
C GLY A 44 10.41 -0.64 -0.56
N VAL A 45 10.23 -0.95 -1.84
CA VAL A 45 9.57 -2.18 -2.28
C VAL A 45 10.24 -2.79 -3.50
N ILE A 46 10.14 -4.11 -3.62
CA ILE A 46 10.35 -4.86 -4.86
C ILE A 46 9.13 -5.76 -5.03
N ILE A 47 8.33 -5.53 -6.07
CA ILE A 47 7.08 -6.27 -6.29
C ILE A 47 7.11 -7.01 -7.62
N PRO A 48 6.49 -8.19 -7.73
CA PRO A 48 6.38 -8.90 -8.99
C PRO A 48 5.40 -8.15 -9.91
N LEU A 49 5.79 -7.96 -11.18
CA LEU A 49 4.91 -7.39 -12.21
C LEU A 49 4.40 -8.48 -13.15
N VAL A 50 5.30 -9.34 -13.62
CA VAL A 50 4.99 -10.47 -14.48
C VAL A 50 5.88 -11.63 -14.08
N GLU A 51 5.30 -12.79 -13.80
CA GLU A 51 6.04 -14.02 -13.56
C GLU A 51 6.36 -14.71 -14.88
N CYS A 52 7.64 -15.00 -15.10
CA CYS A 52 8.09 -15.81 -16.24
C CYS A 52 9.48 -16.38 -15.97
N ASN A 53 9.83 -17.49 -16.62
CA ASN A 53 11.16 -18.07 -16.48
C ASN A 53 12.13 -17.45 -17.49
N ILE A 54 13.18 -16.80 -16.99
CA ILE A 54 14.25 -16.19 -17.80
C ILE A 54 15.57 -16.88 -17.47
N ALA A 55 16.04 -17.74 -18.37
CA ALA A 55 17.23 -18.53 -18.15
C ALA A 55 18.49 -17.65 -17.97
N GLY A 56 19.33 -18.01 -17.00
CA GLY A 56 20.63 -17.36 -16.76
C GLY A 56 20.60 -16.11 -15.89
N LEU A 57 19.44 -15.72 -15.33
CA LEU A 57 19.32 -14.61 -14.39
C LEU A 57 19.03 -15.08 -12.97
N GLU A 58 19.39 -14.25 -11.99
CA GLU A 58 19.10 -14.49 -10.57
C GLU A 58 17.60 -14.39 -10.30
N LYS A 59 17.06 -15.35 -9.53
CA LYS A 59 15.68 -15.28 -9.05
C LYS A 59 15.54 -14.23 -7.95
N MET A 60 14.38 -13.61 -7.86
CA MET A 60 14.06 -12.57 -6.91
C MET A 60 12.81 -12.90 -6.12
N GLU A 61 12.82 -12.50 -4.85
CA GLU A 61 11.65 -12.56 -3.98
C GLU A 61 11.07 -11.14 -3.85
N PRO A 62 9.75 -11.01 -3.71
CA PRO A 62 9.13 -9.73 -3.33
C PRO A 62 9.72 -9.22 -2.01
N GLN A 63 9.82 -7.89 -1.89
CA GLN A 63 10.35 -7.22 -0.71
C GLN A 63 9.48 -6.02 -0.36
N PHE A 64 9.22 -5.86 0.94
CA PHE A 64 8.59 -4.68 1.52
C PHE A 64 9.47 -4.20 2.66
N HIS A 65 9.75 -2.90 2.68
CA HIS A 65 10.53 -2.26 3.73
C HIS A 65 9.89 -0.94 4.11
N LEU A 66 9.39 -0.86 5.33
CA LEU A 66 9.00 0.37 6.01
C LEU A 66 10.16 0.75 6.94
N GLU A 67 10.78 1.90 6.69
CA GLU A 67 11.95 2.35 7.48
C GLU A 67 11.53 2.85 8.87
N TYR A 68 10.27 3.27 8.99
CA TYR A 68 9.69 3.80 10.22
C TYR A 68 9.12 2.69 11.11
N PRO A 69 8.97 2.94 12.44
CA PRO A 69 8.25 2.04 13.31
C PRO A 69 6.84 1.74 12.78
N LEU A 70 6.26 0.62 13.19
CA LEU A 70 4.86 0.32 12.86
C LEU A 70 3.94 1.44 13.37
N VAL A 71 2.88 1.71 12.60
CA VAL A 71 1.80 2.59 13.06
C VAL A 71 1.14 1.94 14.27
N SER A 72 0.98 2.69 15.35
CA SER A 72 0.46 2.14 16.60
C SER A 72 -1.00 1.72 16.46
N HIS A 73 -1.41 0.69 17.22
CA HIS A 73 -2.79 0.23 17.18
C HIS A 73 -3.79 1.30 17.63
N GLU A 74 -3.39 2.24 18.49
CA GLU A 74 -4.25 3.34 18.95
C GLU A 74 -4.66 4.27 17.80
N LEU A 75 -3.76 4.53 16.84
CA LEU A 75 -4.10 5.31 15.64
C LEU A 75 -5.10 4.57 14.76
N LEU A 76 -4.98 3.24 14.66
CA LEU A 76 -5.91 2.42 13.90
C LEU A 76 -7.29 2.35 14.58
N GLU A 77 -7.34 2.21 15.91
CA GLU A 77 -8.59 2.29 16.68
C GLU A 77 -9.22 3.70 16.59
N GLN A 78 -8.39 4.76 16.57
CA GLN A 78 -8.87 6.13 16.37
C GLN A 78 -9.50 6.30 14.99
N MET A 79 -8.87 5.81 13.92
CA MET A 79 -9.46 5.83 12.57
C MET A 79 -10.80 5.08 12.55
N LEU A 80 -10.86 3.87 13.11
CA LEU A 80 -12.10 3.09 13.22
C LEU A 80 -13.22 3.86 13.94
N HIS A 81 -12.93 4.45 15.10
CA HIS A 81 -13.92 5.22 15.86
C HIS A 81 -14.42 6.45 15.10
N ILE A 82 -13.54 7.13 14.37
CA ILE A 82 -13.93 8.26 13.52
C ILE A 82 -14.80 7.76 12.37
N SER A 83 -14.44 6.67 11.69
CA SER A 83 -15.25 6.07 10.63
C SER A 83 -16.66 5.69 11.09
N GLN A 84 -16.78 5.10 12.28
CA GLN A 84 -18.08 4.75 12.87
C GLN A 84 -18.95 5.99 13.14
N LYS A 85 -18.34 7.12 13.52
CA LYS A 85 -19.05 8.39 13.75
C LYS A 85 -19.45 9.10 12.47
N THR A 86 -18.65 8.98 11.42
CA THR A 86 -18.90 9.62 10.11
C THR A 86 -19.92 8.86 9.27
N ALA A 87 -20.21 7.61 9.65
CA ALA A 87 -21.22 6.79 9.00
C ALA A 87 -22.58 7.52 8.83
N PRO A 88 -23.23 7.42 7.66
CA PRO A 88 -22.95 6.47 6.56
C PRO A 88 -22.03 7.01 5.45
N ASN A 89 -21.29 8.11 5.68
CA ASN A 89 -20.35 8.67 4.70
C ASN A 89 -18.91 8.18 4.89
N GLU A 90 -18.24 7.87 3.78
CA GLU A 90 -16.88 7.35 3.87
C GLU A 90 -15.95 8.46 4.34
N ILE A 91 -14.84 8.08 4.98
CA ILE A 91 -13.84 9.03 5.41
C ILE A 91 -12.46 8.53 5.06
N LEU A 92 -11.64 9.44 4.53
CA LEU A 92 -10.26 9.22 4.16
C LEU A 92 -9.33 9.87 5.19
N PHE A 93 -8.23 9.17 5.46
CA PHE A 93 -7.19 9.53 6.40
C PHE A 93 -5.83 9.55 5.70
N HIS A 94 -4.98 10.47 6.12
CA HIS A 94 -3.57 10.50 5.76
C HIS A 94 -2.71 10.21 6.98
N LEU A 95 -1.67 9.39 6.79
CA LEU A 95 -0.60 9.23 7.75
C LEU A 95 0.76 9.55 7.11
N TRP A 96 1.59 10.23 7.90
CA TRP A 96 2.98 10.50 7.60
C TRP A 96 3.80 10.40 8.88
N TYR A 97 5.11 10.23 8.73
CA TYR A 97 6.03 10.07 9.84
C TYR A 97 6.96 11.27 9.92
N GLU A 98 7.20 11.73 11.14
CA GLU A 98 8.21 12.74 11.46
C GLU A 98 9.08 12.21 12.60
N GLN A 99 8.75 12.53 13.85
CA GLN A 99 9.29 11.88 15.05
C GLN A 99 8.33 10.83 15.64
N ALA A 100 7.08 10.86 15.18
CA ALA A 100 6.02 9.92 15.48
C ALA A 100 5.01 9.96 14.33
N TRP A 101 4.21 8.90 14.19
CA TRP A 101 3.12 8.87 13.24
C TRP A 101 2.11 9.99 13.51
N LYS A 102 1.75 10.70 12.44
CA LYS A 102 0.70 11.72 12.45
C LYS A 102 -0.51 11.19 11.69
N LEU A 103 -1.69 11.57 12.14
CA LEU A 103 -2.95 11.25 11.51
C LEU A 103 -3.66 12.56 11.18
N SER A 104 -4.14 12.69 9.95
CA SER A 104 -5.05 13.78 9.56
C SER A 104 -6.19 13.29 8.69
N ILE A 105 -7.24 14.10 8.65
CA ILE A 105 -8.36 13.97 7.72
C ILE A 105 -8.14 15.10 6.69
N PRO A 106 -7.72 14.80 5.46
CA PRO A 106 -7.49 15.84 4.46
C PRO A 106 -8.82 16.45 3.99
N PRO A 107 -8.77 17.62 3.34
CA PRO A 107 -9.89 18.13 2.56
C PRO A 107 -10.36 17.05 1.57
N GLN A 108 -11.63 16.68 1.65
CA GLN A 108 -12.20 15.57 0.89
C GLN A 108 -13.68 15.82 0.60
N VAL A 109 -14.18 15.22 -0.48
CA VAL A 109 -15.60 15.12 -0.76
C VAL A 109 -16.01 13.70 -0.43
N ASN A 110 -16.85 13.55 0.59
CA ASN A 110 -17.35 12.26 1.03
C ASN A 110 -18.81 12.05 0.64
N GLN A 111 -19.12 10.83 0.21
CA GLN A 111 -20.45 10.34 -0.08
C GLN A 111 -20.61 8.96 0.57
N ASN A 112 -21.78 8.33 0.39
CA ASN A 112 -22.10 7.06 1.06
C ASN A 112 -21.16 5.88 0.71
N ILE A 113 -20.57 5.89 -0.49
CA ILE A 113 -19.78 4.78 -1.05
C ILE A 113 -18.52 5.24 -1.80
N THR A 114 -18.19 6.53 -1.67
CA THR A 114 -17.00 7.11 -2.29
C THR A 114 -16.46 8.22 -1.42
N VAL A 115 -15.14 8.33 -1.40
CA VAL A 115 -14.45 9.49 -0.87
C VAL A 115 -13.30 9.87 -1.79
N THR A 116 -13.33 11.11 -2.28
CA THR A 116 -12.28 11.63 -3.14
C THR A 116 -11.55 12.75 -2.38
N ARG A 117 -10.24 12.58 -2.20
CA ARG A 117 -9.39 13.63 -1.63
C ARG A 117 -9.23 14.80 -2.61
N LEU A 118 -9.22 16.02 -2.08
CA LEU A 118 -9.02 17.24 -2.87
C LEU A 118 -7.55 17.67 -2.96
N ASP A 119 -6.72 17.21 -2.03
CA ASP A 119 -5.29 17.52 -1.97
C ASP A 119 -4.51 16.30 -1.45
N SER A 120 -3.24 16.22 -1.80
CA SER A 120 -2.34 15.23 -1.25
C SER A 120 -0.89 15.70 -1.28
N SER A 121 -0.23 15.60 -0.13
CA SER A 121 1.18 15.92 0.00
C SER A 121 2.05 14.72 -0.42
N PRO A 122 3.23 14.96 -1.03
CA PRO A 122 4.22 13.91 -1.23
C PRO A 122 4.64 13.23 0.08
N ASP A 123 4.55 13.89 1.23
CA ASP A 123 4.96 13.36 2.54
C ASP A 123 4.00 12.30 3.10
N VAL A 124 2.76 12.24 2.57
CA VAL A 124 1.80 11.21 2.96
C VAL A 124 2.30 9.85 2.50
N LEU A 125 2.53 8.96 3.46
CA LEU A 125 3.04 7.62 3.21
C LEU A 125 1.92 6.59 3.16
N ILE A 126 0.87 6.79 3.96
CA ILE A 126 -0.27 5.88 4.06
C ILE A 126 -1.57 6.68 3.87
N GLU A 127 -2.44 6.16 3.02
CA GLU A 127 -3.77 6.70 2.73
C GLU A 127 -4.79 5.60 3.01
N ILE A 128 -5.72 5.84 3.93
CA ILE A 128 -6.74 4.85 4.31
C ILE A 128 -8.10 5.47 4.22
N HIS A 129 -9.05 4.83 3.55
CA HIS A 129 -10.46 5.19 3.66
C HIS A 129 -11.32 4.10 4.27
N SER A 130 -12.51 4.48 4.73
CA SER A 130 -13.43 3.56 5.37
C SER A 130 -14.59 3.15 4.47
N HIS A 131 -14.85 1.86 4.44
CA HIS A 131 -16.08 1.26 3.96
C HIS A 131 -16.98 0.93 5.17
N HIS A 132 -18.21 1.43 5.23
CA HIS A 132 -19.11 1.25 6.38
C HIS A 132 -19.40 -0.21 6.73
N VAL A 133 -20.53 -0.70 6.22
CA VAL A 133 -20.97 -2.09 6.36
C VAL A 133 -20.34 -2.97 5.30
N LEU A 134 -19.69 -2.36 4.29
CA LEU A 134 -19.07 -3.06 3.18
C LEU A 134 -17.70 -3.64 3.59
N PRO A 135 -17.30 -4.78 3.00
CA PRO A 135 -15.95 -5.33 3.18
C PRO A 135 -14.85 -4.37 2.71
N ALA A 136 -13.65 -4.55 3.26
CA ALA A 136 -12.44 -3.84 2.87
C ALA A 136 -11.93 -4.34 1.51
N ASN A 137 -12.60 -4.00 0.41
CA ASN A 137 -12.24 -4.41 -0.94
C ASN A 137 -12.01 -3.20 -1.84
N PHE A 138 -10.90 -3.18 -2.57
CA PHE A 138 -10.61 -2.11 -3.54
C PHE A 138 -11.53 -2.21 -4.76
N SER A 139 -12.13 -1.09 -5.14
CA SER A 139 -12.97 -0.91 -6.31
C SER A 139 -12.18 -0.41 -7.53
N ALA A 140 -12.81 -0.40 -8.70
CA ALA A 140 -12.23 0.19 -9.90
C ALA A 140 -12.02 1.72 -9.75
N GLN A 141 -12.87 2.40 -8.98
CA GLN A 141 -12.71 3.82 -8.70
C GLN A 141 -11.45 4.05 -7.84
N ASP A 142 -11.27 3.25 -6.78
CA ASP A 142 -10.08 3.32 -5.92
C ASP A 142 -8.81 3.14 -6.75
N ASN A 143 -8.77 2.12 -7.62
CA ASN A 143 -7.63 1.89 -8.52
C ASN A 143 -7.32 3.10 -9.43
N SER A 144 -8.34 3.87 -9.82
CA SER A 144 -8.15 5.03 -10.70
C SER A 144 -7.65 6.27 -9.97
N GLU A 145 -8.03 6.45 -8.70
CA GLU A 145 -7.65 7.60 -7.89
C GLU A 145 -6.27 7.40 -7.22
N GLU A 146 -5.92 6.14 -6.91
CA GLU A 146 -4.66 5.73 -6.31
C GLU A 146 -3.52 5.65 -7.34
N SER A 147 -2.79 6.75 -7.50
CA SER A 147 -1.80 6.92 -8.58
C SER A 147 -0.36 7.16 -8.12
N GLY A 148 -0.11 7.30 -6.81
CA GLY A 148 1.19 7.62 -6.24
C GLY A 148 1.93 6.40 -5.68
N PHE A 149 3.21 6.61 -5.31
CA PHE A 149 3.96 5.62 -4.55
C PHE A 149 3.70 5.77 -3.05
N LYS A 150 2.73 4.98 -2.56
CA LYS A 150 2.19 5.02 -1.18
C LYS A 150 1.66 3.65 -0.77
N ILE A 151 1.37 3.51 0.52
CA ILE A 151 0.54 2.43 1.05
C ILE A 151 -0.91 2.92 1.04
N TYR A 152 -1.79 2.14 0.43
CA TYR A 152 -3.23 2.36 0.38
C TYR A 152 -3.93 1.34 1.25
N GLY A 153 -5.02 1.73 1.90
CA GLY A 153 -5.77 0.83 2.76
C GLY A 153 -7.25 1.13 2.80
N ILE A 154 -8.02 0.08 3.10
CA ILE A 154 -9.46 0.20 3.33
C ILE A 154 -9.78 -0.42 4.68
N ILE A 155 -10.48 0.32 5.54
CA ILE A 155 -11.10 -0.23 6.75
C ILE A 155 -12.57 -0.51 6.51
N GLY A 156 -12.95 -1.78 6.49
CA GLY A 156 -14.29 -2.27 6.18
C GLY A 156 -15.04 -2.83 7.38
N THR A 157 -16.32 -3.15 7.19
CA THR A 157 -17.17 -3.88 8.15
C THR A 157 -17.11 -3.28 9.57
N ILE A 158 -17.07 -1.95 9.66
CA ILE A 158 -16.65 -1.19 10.85
C ILE A 158 -17.57 -1.36 12.07
N PHE A 159 -18.80 -1.83 11.88
CA PHE A 159 -19.79 -2.04 12.96
C PHE A 159 -19.90 -3.49 13.44
N SER A 160 -19.25 -4.45 12.76
CA SER A 160 -19.34 -5.87 13.10
C SER A 160 -17.95 -6.43 13.45
N GLN A 161 -17.29 -7.06 12.49
CA GLN A 161 -15.90 -7.48 12.58
C GLN A 161 -15.09 -6.55 11.67
N PRO A 162 -14.49 -5.47 12.18
CA PRO A 162 -13.69 -4.57 11.36
C PRO A 162 -12.59 -5.32 10.61
N THR A 163 -12.44 -5.00 9.34
CA THR A 163 -11.42 -5.57 8.45
C THR A 163 -10.52 -4.47 7.91
N LEU A 164 -9.24 -4.78 7.69
CA LEU A 164 -8.26 -3.89 7.08
C LEU A 164 -7.61 -4.61 5.91
N ARG A 165 -7.65 -4.02 4.72
CA ARG A 165 -6.94 -4.50 3.53
C ARG A 165 -5.93 -3.45 3.11
N LEU A 166 -4.66 -3.84 2.92
CA LEU A 166 -3.60 -2.94 2.48
C LEU A 166 -3.01 -3.38 1.15
N ARG A 167 -2.55 -2.39 0.39
CA ARG A 167 -1.71 -2.59 -0.78
C ARG A 167 -0.69 -1.47 -0.90
N VAL A 168 0.45 -1.76 -1.50
CA VAL A 168 1.34 -0.72 -2.00
C VAL A 168 0.93 -0.38 -3.42
N GLY A 169 0.70 0.89 -3.69
CA GLY A 169 0.63 1.40 -5.05
C GLY A 169 1.99 1.90 -5.49
N ILE A 170 2.40 1.56 -6.69
CA ILE A 170 3.51 2.17 -7.42
C ILE A 170 2.90 2.77 -8.68
N TYR A 171 3.35 3.98 -9.04
CA TYR A 171 2.87 4.77 -10.19
C TYR A 171 2.37 3.94 -11.39
N HIS A 172 1.40 4.48 -12.11
CA HIS A 172 0.75 3.81 -13.25
C HIS A 172 -0.09 2.58 -12.85
N GLN A 173 -0.78 2.67 -11.71
CA GLN A 173 -1.79 1.69 -11.26
C GLN A 173 -1.20 0.27 -11.06
N VAL A 174 0.06 0.18 -10.65
CA VAL A 174 0.64 -1.09 -10.23
C VAL A 174 0.43 -1.23 -8.74
N PHE A 175 -0.27 -2.29 -8.34
CA PHE A 175 -0.58 -2.55 -6.94
C PHE A 175 -0.07 -3.91 -6.50
N TRP A 176 0.34 -4.00 -5.23
CA TRP A 176 0.68 -5.26 -4.59
C TRP A 176 0.13 -5.31 -3.18
N GLU A 177 -0.71 -6.31 -2.89
CA GLU A 177 -1.28 -6.48 -1.55
C GLU A 177 -0.21 -6.88 -0.55
N ILE A 178 -0.29 -6.28 0.64
CA ILE A 178 0.65 -6.54 1.72
C ILE A 178 -0.10 -6.86 3.01
N PRO A 179 0.42 -7.80 3.83
CA PRO A 179 -0.14 -8.02 5.16
C PRO A 179 -0.10 -6.76 6.02
N ALA A 180 -1.18 -6.49 6.73
CA ALA A 180 -1.36 -5.29 7.54
C ALA A 180 -0.34 -5.19 8.68
N HIS A 181 0.09 -6.33 9.24
CA HIS A 181 1.09 -6.39 10.31
C HIS A 181 2.49 -5.90 9.89
N LEU A 182 2.76 -5.73 8.59
CA LEU A 182 3.98 -5.10 8.11
C LEU A 182 3.98 -3.58 8.26
N VAL A 183 2.80 -2.98 8.49
CA VAL A 183 2.60 -1.53 8.54
C VAL A 183 2.07 -1.09 9.90
N PHE A 184 1.18 -1.88 10.51
CA PHE A 184 0.50 -1.57 11.77
C PHE A 184 0.88 -2.56 12.86
N ASP A 185 1.01 -2.07 14.09
CA ASP A 185 0.78 -2.89 15.27
C ASP A 185 -0.73 -3.22 15.31
N MET A 186 -1.10 -4.48 15.08
CA MET A 186 -2.48 -4.84 14.81
C MET A 186 -3.28 -5.00 16.12
N PRO A 187 -4.38 -4.24 16.31
CA PRO A 187 -5.26 -4.44 17.46
C PRO A 187 -6.03 -5.77 17.31
N PRO A 188 -6.34 -6.47 18.42
CA PRO A 188 -7.06 -7.75 18.38
C PRO A 188 -8.44 -7.70 17.70
N LYS A 189 -9.04 -6.50 17.60
CA LYS A 189 -10.40 -6.29 17.08
C LYS A 189 -10.46 -6.08 15.57
N ILE A 190 -9.34 -5.82 14.90
CA ILE A 190 -9.31 -5.52 13.46
C ILE A 190 -8.58 -6.64 12.74
N TYR A 191 -9.25 -7.24 11.76
CA TYR A 191 -8.73 -8.40 11.05
C TYR A 191 -8.09 -7.99 9.74
N ASP A 192 -6.93 -8.56 9.44
CA ASP A 192 -6.28 -8.39 8.14
C ASP A 192 -7.06 -9.17 7.07
N ALA A 193 -7.71 -8.46 6.16
CA ALA A 193 -8.52 -9.04 5.10
C ALA A 193 -7.67 -9.87 4.12
N THR A 194 -6.39 -9.54 3.95
CA THR A 194 -5.49 -10.31 3.07
C THR A 194 -5.28 -11.74 3.60
N LEU A 195 -5.35 -11.94 4.92
CA LEU A 195 -5.22 -13.25 5.54
C LEU A 195 -6.53 -14.06 5.52
N VAL A 196 -7.67 -13.39 5.39
CA VAL A 196 -8.99 -14.05 5.30
C VAL A 196 -9.19 -14.65 3.91
N ASP A 197 -8.74 -13.95 2.86
CA ASP A 197 -8.84 -14.41 1.47
C ASP A 197 -7.92 -15.62 1.18
N TYR A 198 -6.83 -15.81 1.96
CA TYR A 198 -5.93 -16.96 1.84
C TYR A 198 -6.52 -18.30 2.35
N VAL A 199 -7.68 -18.28 3.01
CA VAL A 199 -8.37 -19.50 3.51
C VAL A 199 -9.41 -20.04 2.51
N GLY A 200 -9.54 -19.43 1.33
CA GLY A 200 -10.31 -19.98 0.22
C GLY A 200 -9.56 -21.15 -0.45
N PRO A 201 -10.25 -22.23 -0.88
CA PRO A 201 -9.57 -23.38 -1.46
C PRO A 201 -8.87 -22.96 -2.75
N PHE A 202 -7.54 -23.12 -2.78
CA PHE A 202 -6.78 -23.26 -4.01
C PHE A 202 -7.40 -24.41 -4.81
N ILE A 203 -8.17 -24.07 -5.84
CA ILE A 203 -8.46 -25.02 -6.92
C ILE A 203 -7.30 -24.80 -7.92
N PRO A 204 -6.42 -25.79 -8.10
CA PRO A 204 -5.33 -25.73 -9.07
C PRO A 204 -5.83 -25.63 -10.50
#